data_AF-A0A1Q3DG70-F1
#
_entry.id   AF-A0A1Q3DG70-F1
#
_cell.length_a   1.000
_cell.length_b   1.000
_cell.length_c   1.000
_cell.angle_alpha   90.00
_cell.angle_beta   90.00
_cell.angle_gamma   90.00
#
_symmetry.space_group_name_H-M   'P 1'
#
loop_
_entity.id
_entity.type
_entity.pdbx_description
1 polymer ?
#
loop_
_entity_poly.entity_id
_entity_poly.type
_entity_poly.pdbx_seq_one_letter_code
_entity_poly.pdbx_strand_id
1 'polypeptide(L)'
;LNPYTPLDLIPLPISGQVNFEASERAKNMKKLHESIRAKIEKANDAYKRKANKHRRKTEFQQGDLVWVNLRKERFPSKRKSKLGPRVDGPFEVLERVGDNAYKIKLPRDYGVSATFNIGDLSHFVEDEYISDLRSNPNPPGENDPGGSAMIQEGVTAQRTLISKCGPNMLQNSFGFLNYSFELTTLIWTQSHDKEVEISAT
;
A
#
# COMPACT_ATOMS: atom_id res chain seq x y z
N LEU A 1 -52.86 -10.86 -39.43
CA LEU A 1 -52.62 -11.38 -38.07
C LEU A 1 -53.92 -11.19 -37.30
N ASN A 2 -54.56 -12.29 -36.90
CA ASN A 2 -55.86 -12.27 -36.24
C ASN A 2 -55.60 -12.28 -34.71
N PRO A 3 -56.08 -11.30 -33.95
CA PRO A 3 -55.85 -11.25 -32.50
C PRO A 3 -56.62 -12.38 -31.79
N TYR A 4 -55.96 -13.04 -30.84
CA TYR A 4 -56.52 -14.21 -30.15
C TYR A 4 -57.36 -13.85 -28.93
N THR A 5 -57.35 -12.59 -28.45
CA THR A 5 -58.17 -12.16 -27.30
C THR A 5 -58.80 -10.78 -27.49
N PRO A 6 -59.98 -10.50 -26.89
CA PRO A 6 -60.60 -9.16 -26.92
C PRO A 6 -59.77 -8.06 -26.27
N LEU A 7 -58.82 -8.42 -25.39
CA LEU A 7 -57.87 -7.49 -24.78
C LEU A 7 -56.81 -7.01 -25.77
N ASP A 8 -56.54 -7.77 -26.83
CA ASP A 8 -55.57 -7.42 -27.89
C ASP A 8 -56.10 -6.35 -28.86
N LEU A 9 -57.39 -5.99 -28.77
CA LEU A 9 -58.03 -4.95 -29.58
C LEU A 9 -57.99 -3.57 -28.92
N ILE A 10 -57.38 -3.43 -27.74
CA ILE A 10 -57.22 -2.11 -27.14
C ILE A 10 -56.10 -1.40 -27.92
N PRO A 11 -56.38 -0.37 -28.75
CA PRO A 11 -55.33 0.45 -29.29
C PRO A 11 -54.65 1.10 -28.09
N LEU A 12 -53.42 0.66 -27.78
CA LEU A 12 -52.56 1.42 -26.89
C LEU A 12 -52.57 2.85 -27.44
N PRO A 13 -52.78 3.88 -26.60
CA PRO A 13 -52.69 5.25 -27.09
C PRO A 13 -51.30 5.42 -27.68
N ILE A 14 -51.22 5.39 -29.01
CA ILE A 14 -50.05 5.82 -29.76
C ILE A 14 -50.08 7.33 -29.62
N SER A 15 -49.76 7.83 -28.42
CA SER A 15 -49.53 9.25 -28.24
C SER A 15 -48.25 9.55 -29.00
N GLY A 16 -48.45 9.95 -30.27
CA GLY A 16 -47.47 10.47 -31.19
C GLY A 16 -46.91 11.80 -30.71
N GLN A 17 -46.21 11.78 -29.57
CA GLN A 17 -45.11 12.66 -29.33
C GLN A 17 -43.86 11.82 -29.49
N VAL A 18 -43.21 11.94 -30.65
CA VAL A 18 -41.74 11.85 -30.68
C VAL A 18 -41.24 12.92 -29.73
N ASN A 19 -41.07 12.49 -28.49
CA ASN A 19 -41.03 13.36 -27.34
C ASN A 19 -39.73 14.15 -27.43
N PHE A 20 -39.79 15.48 -27.65
CA PHE A 20 -38.65 16.39 -27.49
C PHE A 20 -37.91 16.11 -26.16
N GLU A 21 -38.70 15.66 -25.18
CA GLU A 21 -38.36 15.09 -23.90
C GLU A 21 -37.35 13.92 -23.92
N ALA A 22 -37.36 13.01 -24.91
CA ALA A 22 -36.48 11.84 -24.92
C ALA A 22 -35.01 12.22 -25.19
N SER A 23 -34.78 13.08 -26.18
CA SER A 23 -33.44 13.61 -26.49
C SER A 23 -32.92 14.49 -25.36
N GLU A 24 -33.79 15.31 -24.74
CA GLU A 24 -33.43 16.13 -23.59
C GLU A 24 -33.12 15.28 -22.34
N ARG A 25 -33.95 14.27 -22.04
CA ARG A 25 -33.67 13.28 -20.97
C ARG A 25 -32.34 12.57 -21.20
N ALA A 26 -32.03 12.16 -22.43
CA ALA A 26 -30.75 11.53 -22.75
C ALA A 26 -29.56 12.48 -22.55
N LYS A 27 -29.70 13.76 -22.94
CA LYS A 27 -28.68 14.80 -22.67
C LYS A 27 -28.50 15.02 -21.17
N ASN A 28 -29.59 15.08 -20.40
CA ASN A 28 -29.55 15.25 -18.95
C ASN A 28 -28.92 14.03 -18.26
N MET A 29 -29.21 12.82 -18.73
CA MET A 29 -28.57 11.59 -18.25
C MET A 29 -27.05 11.61 -18.50
N LYS A 30 -26.61 12.00 -19.71
CA LYS A 30 -25.17 12.15 -20.02
C LYS A 30 -24.50 13.18 -19.10
N LYS A 31 -25.09 14.37 -18.95
CA LYS A 31 -24.60 15.41 -18.03
C LYS A 31 -24.54 14.90 -16.59
N LEU A 32 -25.53 14.14 -16.15
CA LEU A 32 -25.56 13.53 -14.82
C LEU A 32 -24.39 12.55 -14.65
N HIS A 33 -24.18 11.65 -15.60
CA HIS A 33 -23.06 10.71 -15.57
C HIS A 33 -21.70 11.40 -15.57
N GLU A 34 -21.53 12.45 -16.38
CA GLU A 34 -20.33 13.29 -16.37
C GLU A 34 -20.11 13.93 -15.00
N SER A 35 -21.17 14.48 -14.40
CA SER A 35 -21.08 15.08 -13.06
C SER A 35 -20.75 14.07 -11.97
N ILE A 36 -21.27 12.84 -12.07
CA ILE A 36 -20.98 11.75 -11.13
C ILE A 36 -19.54 11.30 -11.30
N ARG A 37 -19.06 11.11 -12.54
CA ARG A 37 -17.67 10.76 -12.84
C ARG A 37 -16.70 11.78 -12.25
N ALA A 38 -16.95 13.07 -12.50
CA ALA A 38 -16.13 14.14 -11.96
C ALA A 38 -16.11 14.16 -10.41
N LYS A 39 -17.25 13.87 -9.77
CA LYS A 39 -17.33 13.75 -8.30
C LYS A 39 -16.53 12.55 -7.78
N ILE A 40 -16.60 11.40 -8.45
CA ILE A 40 -15.84 10.19 -8.09
C ILE A 40 -14.34 10.45 -8.24
N GLU A 41 -13.92 11.02 -9.35
CA GLU A 41 -12.50 11.37 -9.59
C GLU A 41 -11.99 12.34 -8.52
N LYS A 42 -12.76 13.40 -8.22
CA LYS A 42 -12.41 14.34 -7.16
C LYS A 42 -12.31 13.68 -5.78
N ALA A 43 -13.23 12.77 -5.45
CA ALA A 43 -13.20 12.03 -4.19
C ALA A 43 -11.99 11.07 -4.13
N ASN A 44 -11.71 10.36 -5.22
CA ASN A 44 -10.56 9.47 -5.35
C ASN A 44 -9.24 10.23 -5.20
N ASP A 45 -9.12 11.42 -5.80
CA ASP A 45 -7.93 12.25 -5.69
C ASP A 45 -7.75 12.80 -4.27
N ALA A 46 -8.83 13.24 -3.63
CA ALA A 46 -8.79 13.65 -2.23
C ALA A 46 -8.35 12.48 -1.33
N TYR A 47 -8.87 11.28 -1.58
CA TYR A 47 -8.47 10.07 -0.86
C TYR A 47 -6.99 9.73 -1.08
N LYS A 48 -6.52 9.74 -2.34
CA LYS A 48 -5.11 9.51 -2.69
C LYS A 48 -4.18 10.51 -1.99
N ARG A 49 -4.51 11.80 -2.00
CA ARG A 49 -3.72 12.84 -1.31
C ARG A 49 -3.65 12.59 0.19
N LYS A 50 -4.78 12.25 0.82
CA LYS A 50 -4.83 11.94 2.26
C LYS A 50 -4.04 10.68 2.61
N ALA A 51 -4.21 9.60 1.83
CA ALA A 51 -3.52 8.34 2.04
C ALA A 51 -2.00 8.44 1.82
N ASN A 52 -1.58 9.21 0.81
CA ASN A 52 -0.17 9.38 0.47
C ASN A 52 0.52 10.52 1.22
N LYS A 53 -0.20 11.28 2.08
CA LYS A 53 0.34 12.44 2.81
C LYS A 53 1.64 12.16 3.57
N HIS A 54 1.80 10.94 4.08
CA HIS A 54 2.95 10.52 4.88
C HIS A 54 3.83 9.48 4.18
N ARG A 55 3.50 9.08 2.95
CA ARG A 55 4.29 8.10 2.20
C ARG A 55 5.43 8.81 1.50
N ARG A 56 6.66 8.33 1.69
CA ARG A 56 7.83 8.80 0.95
C ARG A 56 8.01 7.94 -0.30
N LYS A 57 8.37 8.57 -1.41
CA LYS A 57 8.83 7.86 -2.60
C LYS A 57 10.27 7.41 -2.32
N THR A 58 10.45 6.11 -2.16
CA THR A 58 11.75 5.48 -2.18
C THR A 58 11.94 4.97 -3.60
N GLU A 59 13.14 5.10 -4.17
CA GLU A 59 13.49 4.53 -5.47
C GLU A 59 14.93 4.01 -5.36
N PHE A 60 15.21 2.92 -6.06
CA PHE A 60 16.53 2.29 -6.11
C PHE A 60 16.96 2.16 -7.56
N GLN A 61 18.25 2.30 -7.82
CA GLN A 61 18.87 2.07 -9.12
C GLN A 61 19.58 0.73 -9.14
N GLN A 62 19.86 0.23 -10.34
CA GLN A 62 20.70 -0.96 -10.52
C GLN A 62 22.12 -0.67 -10.00
N GLY A 63 22.68 -1.60 -9.24
CA GLY A 63 23.97 -1.48 -8.58
C GLY A 63 23.91 -0.92 -7.15
N ASP A 64 22.76 -0.36 -6.72
CA ASP A 64 22.61 0.11 -5.35
C ASP A 64 22.67 -1.06 -4.37
N LEU A 65 23.33 -0.82 -3.23
CA LEU A 65 23.30 -1.75 -2.11
C LEU A 65 22.07 -1.50 -1.25
N VAL A 66 21.33 -2.57 -0.96
CA VAL A 66 20.11 -2.51 -0.16
C VAL A 66 20.10 -3.60 0.89
N TRP A 67 19.57 -3.26 2.05
CA TRP A 67 19.24 -4.19 3.10
C TRP A 67 17.87 -4.83 2.85
N VAL A 68 17.73 -6.13 3.14
CA VAL A 68 16.49 -6.88 2.95
C VAL A 68 15.80 -7.14 4.27
N ASN A 69 14.51 -6.80 4.36
CA ASN A 69 13.68 -7.05 5.53
C ASN A 69 13.20 -8.52 5.57
N LEU A 70 13.56 -9.21 6.65
CA LEU A 70 13.21 -10.60 6.89
C LEU A 70 11.78 -10.73 7.45
N ARG A 71 10.82 -11.00 6.56
CA ARG A 71 9.47 -11.41 6.95
C ARG A 71 9.43 -12.87 7.37
N LYS A 72 8.70 -13.18 8.46
CA LYS A 72 8.55 -14.56 8.96
C LYS A 72 7.94 -15.50 7.91
N GLU A 73 6.95 -15.01 7.15
CA GLU A 73 6.27 -15.79 6.11
C GLU A 73 7.16 -16.15 4.92
N ARG A 74 8.14 -15.29 4.59
CA ARG A 74 9.06 -15.53 3.48
C ARG A 74 10.32 -16.27 3.94
N PHE A 75 10.82 -15.94 5.13
CA PHE A 75 12.10 -16.44 5.65
C PHE A 75 11.94 -17.12 7.02
N PRO A 76 11.24 -18.25 7.11
CA PRO A 76 11.09 -18.98 8.37
C PRO A 76 12.43 -19.51 8.90
N SER A 77 13.37 -19.83 8.01
CA SER A 77 14.69 -20.35 8.34
C SER A 77 15.62 -19.29 8.95
N LYS A 78 15.55 -18.04 8.49
CA LYS A 78 16.40 -16.93 8.97
C LYS A 78 15.79 -16.24 10.19
N ARG A 79 14.47 -16.03 10.20
CA ARG A 79 13.77 -15.34 11.30
C ARG A 79 13.14 -16.33 12.28
N LYS A 80 14.00 -16.96 13.10
CA LYS A 80 13.59 -17.99 14.08
C LYS A 80 13.00 -17.44 15.38
N SER A 81 13.43 -16.25 15.83
CA SER A 81 13.02 -15.67 17.12
C SER A 81 12.61 -14.20 16.98
N LYS A 82 11.87 -13.68 17.99
CA LYS A 82 11.40 -12.28 18.01
C LYS A 82 12.55 -11.28 18.15
N LEU A 83 13.64 -11.69 18.81
CA LEU A 83 14.83 -10.87 19.09
C LEU A 83 15.95 -11.03 18.05
N GLY A 84 15.80 -11.94 17.09
CA GLY A 84 16.76 -12.09 16.01
C GLY A 84 16.80 -10.86 15.09
N PRO A 85 17.85 -10.74 14.25
CA PRO A 85 17.96 -9.67 13.28
C PRO A 85 16.74 -9.67 12.36
N ARG A 86 16.19 -8.48 12.10
CA ARG A 86 15.04 -8.29 11.22
C ARG A 86 15.44 -7.98 9.80
N VAL A 87 16.69 -7.62 9.60
CA VAL A 87 17.22 -7.13 8.34
C VAL A 87 18.51 -7.90 8.10
N ASP A 88 18.72 -8.29 6.85
CA ASP A 88 19.89 -9.04 6.41
C ASP A 88 20.61 -8.27 5.29
N GLY A 89 21.90 -8.57 5.13
CA GLY A 89 22.99 -7.72 4.62
C GLY A 89 22.78 -6.84 3.38
N PRO A 90 23.84 -6.14 2.95
CA PRO A 90 23.81 -5.40 1.70
C PRO A 90 23.76 -6.36 0.52
N PHE A 91 22.67 -6.31 -0.23
CA PHE A 91 22.52 -6.99 -1.51
C PHE A 91 22.46 -5.96 -2.63
N GLU A 92 23.06 -6.31 -3.76
CA GLU A 92 23.05 -5.49 -4.96
C GLU A 92 21.69 -5.58 -5.66
N VAL A 93 21.11 -4.44 -6.02
CA VAL A 93 19.94 -4.38 -6.89
C VAL A 93 20.37 -4.69 -8.32
N LEU A 94 19.81 -5.75 -8.90
CA LEU A 94 20.12 -6.16 -10.28
C LEU A 94 19.27 -5.41 -11.30
N GLU A 95 17.99 -5.20 -11.01
CA GLU A 95 17.02 -4.72 -11.99
C GLU A 95 15.79 -4.14 -11.29
N ARG A 96 15.24 -3.07 -11.84
CA ARG A 96 13.90 -2.56 -11.50
C ARG A 96 12.87 -3.22 -12.42
N VAL A 97 12.10 -4.16 -11.87
CA VAL A 97 11.03 -4.89 -12.60
C VAL A 97 9.79 -3.98 -12.75
N GLY A 98 9.56 -3.09 -11.79
CA GLY A 98 8.52 -2.06 -11.83
C GLY A 98 8.67 -1.07 -10.67
N ASP A 99 7.77 -0.11 -10.54
CA ASP A 99 7.86 0.95 -9.52
C ASP A 99 7.99 0.44 -8.08
N ASN A 100 7.37 -0.71 -7.80
CA ASN A 100 7.28 -1.27 -6.46
C ASN A 100 8.03 -2.61 -6.30
N ALA A 101 8.70 -3.09 -7.36
CA ALA A 101 9.28 -4.42 -7.41
C ALA A 101 10.70 -4.39 -7.99
N TYR A 102 11.65 -4.91 -7.22
CA TYR A 102 13.06 -4.91 -7.55
C TYR A 102 13.62 -6.31 -7.45
N LYS A 103 14.50 -6.66 -8.38
CA LYS A 103 15.23 -7.93 -8.36
C LYS A 103 16.59 -7.68 -7.71
N ILE A 104 16.91 -8.48 -6.69
CA ILE A 104 18.16 -8.34 -5.95
C ILE A 104 19.04 -9.56 -6.16
N LYS A 105 20.34 -9.38 -5.97
CA LYS A 105 21.34 -10.45 -6.04
C LYS A 105 21.33 -11.27 -4.75
N LEU A 106 20.34 -12.15 -4.62
CA LEU A 106 20.19 -12.99 -3.44
C LEU A 106 20.92 -14.34 -3.62
N PRO A 107 21.69 -14.81 -2.63
CA PRO A 107 22.28 -16.14 -2.64
C PRO A 107 21.23 -17.25 -2.68
N ARG A 108 21.57 -18.39 -3.28
CA ARG A 108 20.68 -19.55 -3.42
C ARG A 108 20.23 -20.11 -2.05
N ASP A 109 21.03 -19.94 -1.01
CA ASP A 109 20.78 -20.45 0.35
C ASP A 109 19.51 -19.90 0.99
N TYR A 110 19.00 -18.77 0.50
CA TYR A 110 17.76 -18.18 1.02
C TYR A 110 16.52 -18.95 0.57
N GLY A 111 16.58 -19.68 -0.55
CA GLY A 111 15.47 -20.52 -1.02
C GLY A 111 14.17 -19.76 -1.36
N VAL A 112 14.24 -18.44 -1.57
CA VAL A 112 13.10 -17.59 -1.94
C VAL A 112 13.32 -16.92 -3.30
N SER A 113 12.24 -16.36 -3.87
CA SER A 113 12.36 -15.52 -5.06
C SER A 113 13.21 -14.27 -4.79
N ALA A 114 14.05 -13.93 -5.77
CA ALA A 114 14.93 -12.76 -5.76
C ALA A 114 14.19 -11.43 -5.99
N THR A 115 12.86 -11.43 -6.16
CA THR A 115 12.06 -10.23 -6.40
C THR A 115 11.38 -9.76 -5.11
N PHE A 116 11.66 -8.52 -4.72
CA PHE A 116 11.21 -7.90 -3.48
C PHE A 116 10.37 -6.67 -3.73
N ASN A 117 9.43 -6.43 -2.82
CA ASN A 117 8.69 -5.19 -2.79
C ASN A 117 9.58 -4.07 -2.25
N ILE A 118 9.37 -2.83 -2.69
CA ILE A 118 10.16 -1.70 -2.21
C ILE A 118 10.06 -1.50 -0.69
N GLY A 119 8.91 -1.83 -0.08
CA GLY A 119 8.70 -1.75 1.36
C GLY A 119 9.46 -2.82 2.16
N ASP A 120 10.05 -3.80 1.49
CA ASP A 120 10.92 -4.82 2.08
C ASP A 120 12.41 -4.51 1.88
N LEU A 121 12.74 -3.39 1.24
CA LEU A 121 14.10 -2.95 0.99
C LEU A 121 14.38 -1.67 1.78
N SER A 122 15.64 -1.48 2.16
CA SER A 122 16.12 -0.26 2.82
C SER A 122 17.48 0.12 2.26
N HIS A 123 17.71 1.42 2.06
CA HIS A 123 19.00 1.92 1.56
C HIS A 123 20.14 1.48 2.48
N PHE A 124 21.21 0.98 1.90
CA PHE A 124 22.48 0.80 2.59
C PHE A 124 23.25 2.12 2.56
N VAL A 125 23.68 2.60 3.73
CA VAL A 125 24.62 3.72 3.84
C VAL A 125 25.90 3.13 4.41
N GLU A 126 26.99 3.30 3.68
CA GLU A 126 28.32 2.89 4.14
C GLU A 126 28.79 3.94 5.15
N ASP A 127 28.52 3.68 6.42
CA ASP A 127 28.92 4.59 7.49
C ASP A 127 30.43 4.41 7.77
N GLU A 128 31.28 5.21 7.12
CA GLU A 128 32.72 5.31 7.41
C GLU A 128 33.04 5.80 8.85
N TYR A 129 32.02 6.14 9.66
CA TYR A 129 32.16 6.85 10.95
C TYR A 129 31.60 6.11 12.18
N ILE A 130 31.14 4.85 12.08
CA ILE A 130 30.66 4.11 13.26
C ILE A 130 31.79 3.76 14.25
N SER A 131 33.05 3.76 13.82
CA SER A 131 34.21 3.56 14.70
C SER A 131 34.27 4.60 15.83
N ASP A 132 33.79 5.82 15.60
CA ASP A 132 33.96 6.93 16.54
C ASP A 132 32.79 7.12 17.52
N LEU A 133 31.60 6.60 17.21
CA LEU A 133 30.43 6.69 18.09
C LEU A 133 30.49 5.76 19.31
N ARG A 134 31.49 4.87 19.37
CA ARG A 134 31.76 3.98 20.52
C ARG A 134 32.88 4.50 21.43
N SER A 135 33.53 5.60 21.07
CA SER A 135 34.52 6.27 21.89
C SER A 135 33.78 7.06 22.98
N ASN A 136 33.71 6.48 24.18
CA ASN A 136 33.28 7.18 25.38
C ASN A 136 34.25 8.36 25.63
N PRO A 137 33.83 9.64 25.60
CA PRO A 137 34.70 10.75 25.92
C PRO A 137 34.77 10.90 27.44
N ASN A 138 35.24 9.86 28.13
CA ASN A 138 35.62 10.02 29.52
C ASN A 138 37.10 10.41 29.54
N PRO A 139 37.47 11.60 30.05
CA PRO A 139 38.87 11.93 30.25
C PRO A 139 39.49 10.92 31.24
N PRO A 140 40.78 10.58 31.08
CA PRO A 140 41.47 9.68 31.99
C PRO A 140 41.43 10.27 33.40
N GLY A 141 40.86 9.52 34.33
CA GLY A 141 40.82 9.91 35.73
C GLY A 141 42.23 10.06 36.27
N GLU A 142 42.53 11.24 36.80
CA GLU A 142 43.70 11.47 37.63
C GLU A 142 43.57 10.61 38.88
N ASN A 143 44.57 9.79 39.12
CA ASN A 143 44.70 8.92 40.27
C ASN A 143 45.55 9.62 41.32
N ASP A 144 44.95 9.94 42.47
CA ASP A 144 45.67 10.20 43.73
C ASP A 144 45.29 9.19 44.82
N PRO A 145 46.28 8.69 45.60
CA PRO A 145 46.12 7.55 46.49
C PRO A 145 45.70 8.01 47.89
N GLY A 146 44.66 7.37 48.44
CA GLY A 146 44.26 7.62 49.82
C GLY A 146 43.10 6.74 50.23
N GLY A 147 43.38 5.47 50.54
CA GLY A 147 42.37 4.55 51.06
C GLY A 147 41.89 4.94 52.45
N SER A 148 40.60 4.77 52.70
CA SER A 148 40.04 4.29 53.96
C SER A 148 38.60 3.79 53.76
N ALA A 149 38.30 2.72 54.50
CA ALA A 149 37.16 1.80 54.47
C ALA A 149 35.75 2.43 54.41
N MET A 150 34.75 1.63 54.00
CA MET A 150 33.66 1.09 54.85
C MET A 150 32.64 0.29 54.01
N ILE A 151 32.18 -0.85 54.53
CA ILE A 151 31.27 -1.85 53.92
C ILE A 151 29.80 -1.59 54.32
N GLN A 152 28.88 -1.82 53.36
CA GLN A 152 27.40 -2.07 53.44
C GLN A 152 26.53 -0.98 54.12
N GLU A 153 25.27 -0.68 53.79
CA GLU A 153 24.11 -1.37 53.20
C GLU A 153 23.40 -0.42 52.19
N GLY A 154 22.59 -0.83 51.21
CA GLY A 154 21.20 -1.25 51.44
C GLY A 154 20.27 -0.68 50.34
N VAL A 155 19.45 -1.58 49.78
CA VAL A 155 18.03 -1.39 49.42
C VAL A 155 17.65 -0.31 48.36
N THR A 156 17.38 -0.83 47.15
CA THR A 156 16.16 -0.61 46.35
C THR A 156 15.66 0.83 46.09
N ALA A 157 15.75 1.27 44.83
CA ALA A 157 14.61 1.85 44.09
C ALA A 157 14.98 2.07 42.60
N GLN A 158 14.56 1.14 41.74
CA GLN A 158 14.46 1.40 40.30
C GLN A 158 13.24 2.30 40.05
N ARG A 159 13.44 3.43 39.36
CA ARG A 159 12.34 4.24 38.81
C ARG A 159 12.45 4.27 37.29
N THR A 160 11.90 3.24 36.66
CA THR A 160 11.59 3.21 35.23
C THR A 160 10.44 4.17 34.91
N LEU A 161 10.65 5.13 34.01
CA LEU A 161 9.58 5.84 33.32
C LEU A 161 9.32 5.15 31.98
N ILE A 162 8.41 4.18 31.99
CA ILE A 162 7.78 3.68 30.77
C ILE A 162 6.57 4.58 30.51
N SER A 163 6.69 5.44 29.50
CA SER A 163 5.57 6.15 28.88
C SER A 163 4.56 5.11 28.37
N LYS A 164 3.39 5.06 29.01
CA LYS A 164 2.24 4.28 28.54
C LYS A 164 1.49 5.09 27.50
N CYS A 165 1.66 4.76 26.22
CA CYS A 165 0.63 5.03 25.21
C CYS A 165 -0.24 3.78 25.09
N GLY A 166 -1.50 3.91 25.51
CA GLY A 166 -2.49 2.82 25.48
C GLY A 166 -2.97 2.46 24.08
N PRO A 167 -3.57 1.27 23.90
CA PRO A 167 -4.11 0.82 22.62
C PRO A 167 -5.54 1.32 22.44
N ASN A 168 -5.76 2.25 21.51
CA ASN A 168 -7.09 2.51 20.97
C ASN A 168 -7.34 1.58 19.78
N MET A 169 -7.87 0.39 20.06
CA MET A 169 -8.57 -0.41 19.06
C MET A 169 -10.04 0.02 19.04
N LEU A 170 -10.41 0.83 18.04
CA LEU A 170 -11.80 0.87 17.62
C LEU A 170 -12.05 -0.36 16.76
N GLN A 171 -12.84 -1.28 17.31
CA GLN A 171 -13.58 -2.28 16.56
C GLN A 171 -14.53 -1.54 15.62
N ASN A 172 -14.15 -1.38 14.35
CA ASN A 172 -15.13 -1.15 13.30
C ASN A 172 -15.35 -2.47 12.58
N SER A 173 -16.49 -3.06 12.95
CA SER A 173 -17.35 -3.97 12.21
C SER A 173 -16.81 -4.50 10.88
N PHE A 174 -16.69 -5.83 10.86
CA PHE A 174 -16.96 -6.66 9.70
C PHE A 174 -18.23 -6.15 9.00
N GLY A 175 -18.04 -5.70 7.77
CA GLY A 175 -19.07 -5.33 6.82
C GLY A 175 -18.46 -5.45 5.43
N PHE A 176 -18.00 -6.66 5.10
CA PHE A 176 -17.68 -7.04 3.73
C PHE A 176 -18.96 -6.92 2.90
N LEU A 177 -19.05 -5.86 2.11
CA LEU A 177 -19.91 -5.82 0.94
C LEU A 177 -19.01 -5.49 -0.25
N ASN A 178 -18.67 -6.55 -0.97
CA ASN A 178 -18.18 -6.46 -2.34
C ASN A 178 -19.21 -5.70 -3.16
N TYR A 179 -18.91 -4.45 -3.52
CA TYR A 179 -19.70 -3.71 -4.50
C TYR A 179 -18.76 -2.88 -5.39
N SER A 180 -17.91 -3.58 -6.16
CA SER A 180 -17.19 -2.98 -7.29
C SER A 180 -16.55 -4.02 -8.22
N PHE A 181 -17.22 -5.15 -8.44
CA PHE A 181 -16.75 -6.14 -9.42
C PHE A 181 -17.72 -6.40 -10.60
N GLU A 182 -18.88 -5.72 -10.64
CA GLU A 182 -19.88 -5.89 -11.71
C GLU A 182 -20.00 -4.68 -12.67
N LEU A 183 -19.23 -3.61 -12.46
CA LEU A 183 -19.27 -2.42 -13.35
C LEU A 183 -18.01 -2.22 -14.20
N THR A 184 -16.96 -3.01 -14.00
CA THR A 184 -15.77 -2.97 -14.86
C THR A 184 -15.88 -3.95 -16.04
N THR A 185 -16.62 -5.05 -15.89
CA THR A 185 -16.87 -6.03 -16.96
C THR A 185 -17.84 -5.49 -18.02
N LEU A 186 -18.85 -4.70 -17.64
CA LEU A 186 -19.83 -4.14 -18.59
C LEU A 186 -19.28 -2.98 -19.43
N ILE A 187 -18.22 -2.30 -18.98
CA ILE A 187 -17.62 -1.18 -19.72
C ILE A 187 -16.59 -1.69 -20.76
N TRP A 188 -15.98 -2.86 -20.54
CA TRP A 188 -15.01 -3.42 -21.49
C TRP A 188 -15.66 -4.14 -22.68
N THR A 189 -16.79 -4.82 -22.48
CA THR A 189 -17.52 -5.50 -23.57
C THR A 189 -18.22 -4.52 -24.53
N GLN A 190 -18.72 -3.39 -24.04
CA GLN A 190 -19.40 -2.39 -24.89
C GLN A 190 -18.44 -1.60 -25.82
N SER A 191 -17.12 -1.69 -25.61
CA SER A 191 -16.12 -0.99 -26.42
C SER A 191 -15.58 -1.81 -27.59
N HIS A 192 -15.69 -3.15 -27.58
CA HIS A 192 -15.20 -3.98 -28.68
C HIS A 192 -16.21 -4.13 -29.84
N ASP A 193 -17.51 -3.99 -29.58
CA ASP A 193 -18.52 -4.13 -30.64
C ASP A 193 -18.61 -2.90 -31.56
N LYS A 194 -18.05 -1.75 -31.17
CA LYS A 194 -18.06 -0.53 -31.97
C LYS A 194 -16.90 -0.40 -32.95
N GLU A 195 -15.87 -1.22 -32.84
CA GLU A 195 -14.74 -1.20 -33.78
C GLU A 195 -14.95 -2.13 -34.99
N VAL A 196 -15.88 -3.08 -34.92
CA VAL A 196 -16.17 -4.00 -36.03
C VAL A 196 -17.06 -3.36 -37.10
N GLU A 197 -17.96 -2.45 -36.74
CA GLU A 197 -18.93 -1.85 -37.68
C GLU A 197 -18.38 -0.70 -38.55
N ILE A 198 -17.16 -0.20 -38.30
CA ILE A 198 -16.57 0.92 -39.07
C ILE A 198 -15.67 0.44 -40.23
N SER A 199 -15.59 -0.88 -40.46
CA SER A 199 -14.78 -1.49 -41.54
C SER A 199 -15.59 -2.13 -42.67
N ALA A 200 -16.92 -2.06 -42.59
CA ALA A 200 -17.82 -2.63 -43.59
C ALA A 200 -18.79 -1.55 -44.13
N THR A 201 -18.27 -0.57 -44.87
CA THR A 201 -19.06 0.25 -45.81
C THR A 201 -18.16 0.71 -46.95
#